data_AF-A0A7V1E8A5-F1
#
_entry.id   AF-A0A7V1E8A5-F1
#
_cell.length_a   1.000
_cell.length_b   1.000
_cell.length_c   1.000
_cell.angle_alpha   90.00
_cell.angle_beta   90.00
_cell.angle_gamma   90.00
#
_symmetry.space_group_name_H-M   'P 1'
#
loop_
_entity.id
_entity.type
_entity.pdbx_description
1 polymer ?
#
loop_
_entity_poly.entity_id
_entity_poly.type
_entity_poly.pdbx_seq_one_letter_code
_entity_poly.pdbx_strand_id
1 'polypeptide(L)'
;MKKLICLTIAIFFLTAGNAFAESKVTAGIGPESPFYWFDRLAERIQLVFTLDPQDKVKALKKIGHERLLEAQEAASGETVGKLISDFQKSRKQAEELAGDNVDGLALLAASESDALDQLTELAESASQVNQKKAANALASAISRLTKLNSKLEKIAAKGSDNAKIKAAKAVSKTTDRLSHIENKLAKMIEKASNTKDKKTAEELSEHVKEATGKHITVLKDVLVNAPEQAKKGLQNAIDRSSKGHNTAPDAVKRRGPKNTEGTQDSSSKKNKNK
;
A
#
# COMPACT_ATOMS: atom_id res chain seq x y z
N MET A 1 -43.96 27.81 27.29
CA MET A 1 -42.49 27.81 27.27
C MET A 1 -41.85 26.44 26.96
N LYS A 2 -42.54 25.52 26.26
CA LYS A 2 -41.97 24.20 25.84
C LYS A 2 -41.62 24.14 24.35
N LYS A 3 -42.12 25.07 23.54
CA LYS A 3 -41.86 25.15 22.09
C LYS A 3 -40.58 25.93 21.74
N LEU A 4 -40.00 26.66 22.69
CA LEU A 4 -38.78 27.45 22.48
C LEU A 4 -37.49 26.65 22.75
N ILE A 5 -37.58 25.51 23.45
CA ILE A 5 -36.42 24.65 23.78
C ILE A 5 -36.09 23.69 22.63
N CYS A 6 -37.06 23.32 21.78
CA CYS A 6 -36.77 22.51 20.58
C CYS A 6 -36.07 23.30 19.46
N LEU A 7 -36.18 24.64 19.44
CA LEU A 7 -35.59 25.45 18.37
C LEU A 7 -34.07 25.66 18.57
N THR A 8 -33.58 25.66 19.81
CA THR A 8 -32.16 25.84 20.10
C THR A 8 -31.34 24.56 19.88
N ILE A 9 -31.94 23.37 20.03
CA ILE A 9 -31.29 22.09 19.71
C ILE A 9 -31.20 21.89 18.18
N ALA A 10 -32.14 22.46 17.41
CA ALA A 10 -32.12 22.37 15.95
C ALA A 10 -31.07 23.30 15.29
N ILE A 11 -30.72 24.44 15.92
CA ILE A 11 -29.78 25.41 15.35
C ILE A 11 -28.30 25.00 15.61
N PHE A 12 -28.03 24.19 16.63
CA PHE A 12 -26.66 23.69 16.88
C PHE A 12 -26.21 22.61 15.89
N PHE A 13 -27.13 22.03 15.11
CA PHE A 13 -26.80 21.05 14.06
C PHE A 13 -26.60 21.67 12.66
N LEU A 14 -26.85 22.97 12.47
CA LEU A 14 -26.71 23.62 11.15
C LEU A 14 -25.38 24.34 10.90
N THR A 15 -24.44 24.38 11.87
CA THR A 15 -23.17 25.10 11.72
C THR A 15 -21.93 24.21 11.61
N ALA A 16 -22.06 22.88 11.58
CA ALA A 16 -20.93 21.96 11.37
C ALA A 16 -20.58 21.77 9.88
N GLY A 17 -20.78 22.80 9.06
CA GLY A 17 -20.42 22.81 7.64
C GLY A 17 -19.01 23.34 7.41
N ASN A 18 -18.10 22.43 7.04
CA ASN A 18 -16.90 22.68 6.24
C ASN A 18 -15.71 23.39 6.90
N ALA A 19 -15.19 22.82 7.99
CA ALA A 19 -13.76 22.94 8.29
C ALA A 19 -13.10 21.57 8.04
N PHE A 20 -12.80 21.26 6.78
CA PHE A 20 -11.95 20.12 6.44
C PHE A 20 -10.49 20.50 6.74
N ALA A 21 -10.14 20.51 8.03
CA ALA A 21 -8.75 20.31 8.42
C ALA A 21 -8.40 18.86 8.07
N GLU A 22 -7.34 18.66 7.29
CA GLU A 22 -6.76 17.33 7.04
C GLU A 22 -6.14 16.83 8.35
N SER A 23 -6.97 16.30 9.25
CA SER A 23 -6.51 15.69 10.49
C SER A 23 -5.75 14.42 10.15
N LYS A 24 -4.58 14.25 10.77
CA LYS A 24 -3.81 13.02 10.69
C LYS A 24 -4.73 11.86 11.10
N VAL A 25 -4.89 10.87 10.24
CA VAL A 25 -5.68 9.67 10.56
C VAL A 25 -5.00 8.94 11.72
N THR A 26 -5.74 8.64 12.78
CA THR A 26 -5.26 7.93 13.98
C THR A 26 -5.92 6.57 14.08
N ALA A 27 -5.31 5.63 14.82
CA ALA A 27 -6.04 4.45 15.27
C ALA A 27 -7.22 4.94 16.12
N GLY A 28 -8.43 4.58 15.71
CA GLY A 28 -9.66 4.99 16.40
C GLY A 28 -9.90 4.15 17.65
N ILE A 29 -11.17 3.90 17.98
CA ILE A 29 -11.50 2.89 18.98
C ILE A 29 -11.13 1.52 18.40
N GLY A 30 -10.08 0.90 18.93
CA GLY A 30 -9.60 -0.40 18.44
C GLY A 30 -10.53 -1.58 18.75
N PRO A 31 -10.33 -2.72 18.09
CA PRO A 31 -11.17 -3.92 18.20
C PRO A 31 -11.22 -4.56 19.59
N GLU A 32 -10.23 -4.28 20.44
CA GLU A 32 -10.17 -4.75 21.83
C GLU A 32 -11.05 -3.92 22.78
N SER A 33 -11.56 -2.77 22.32
CA SER A 33 -12.45 -1.93 23.12
C SER A 33 -13.88 -2.46 23.12
N PRO A 34 -14.57 -2.48 24.28
CA PRO A 34 -15.99 -2.86 24.35
C PRO A 34 -16.92 -1.93 23.56
N PHE A 35 -16.43 -0.74 23.19
CA PHE A 35 -17.18 0.25 22.40
C PHE A 35 -16.86 0.19 20.89
N TYR A 36 -16.02 -0.76 20.44
CA TYR A 36 -15.65 -0.89 19.02
C TYR A 36 -16.85 -1.02 18.08
N TRP A 37 -17.89 -1.74 18.51
CA TRP A 37 -19.09 -1.92 17.70
C TRP A 37 -19.83 -0.59 17.44
N PHE A 38 -19.73 0.39 18.35
CA PHE A 38 -20.30 1.73 18.13
C PHE A 38 -19.51 2.49 17.07
N ASP A 39 -18.19 2.38 17.05
CA ASP A 39 -17.33 2.94 15.99
C ASP A 39 -17.75 2.39 14.62
N ARG A 40 -17.82 1.06 14.51
CA ARG A 40 -18.25 0.37 13.28
C ARG A 40 -19.68 0.70 12.86
N LEU A 41 -20.58 0.96 13.81
CA LEU A 41 -21.94 1.40 13.52
C LEU A 41 -21.96 2.84 13.00
N ALA A 42 -21.22 3.74 13.64
CA ALA A 42 -21.11 5.14 13.23
C ALA A 42 -20.55 5.27 11.82
N GLU A 43 -19.53 4.49 11.47
CA GLU A 43 -18.98 4.41 10.11
C GLU A 43 -20.04 3.99 9.07
N ARG A 44 -20.84 2.96 9.38
CA ARG A 44 -21.89 2.49 8.47
C ARG A 44 -22.97 3.55 8.27
N ILE A 45 -23.38 4.20 9.37
CA ILE A 45 -24.32 5.33 9.33
C ILE A 45 -23.73 6.43 8.45
N GLN A 46 -22.47 6.82 8.69
CA GLN A 46 -21.78 7.82 7.87
C GLN A 46 -21.79 7.45 6.39
N LEU A 47 -21.46 6.20 6.02
CA LEU A 47 -21.46 5.76 4.61
C LEU A 47 -22.85 5.74 3.96
N VAL A 48 -23.90 5.45 4.73
CA VAL A 48 -25.30 5.50 4.25
C VAL A 48 -25.72 6.94 3.97
N PHE A 49 -25.39 7.87 4.87
CA PHE A 49 -25.79 9.28 4.73
C PHE A 49 -24.82 10.13 3.91
N THR A 50 -23.63 9.63 3.57
CA THR A 50 -22.73 10.29 2.61
C THR A 50 -23.25 10.02 1.20
N LEU A 51 -24.04 10.95 0.65
CA LEU A 51 -24.70 10.77 -0.64
C LEU A 51 -23.76 11.04 -1.83
N ASP A 52 -22.83 11.99 -1.67
CA ASP A 52 -21.88 12.32 -2.73
C ASP A 52 -20.85 11.18 -2.94
N PRO A 53 -20.63 10.71 -4.19
CA PRO A 53 -19.68 9.64 -4.46
C PRO A 53 -18.24 9.98 -4.06
N GLN A 54 -17.78 11.22 -4.25
CA GLN A 54 -16.41 11.62 -3.93
C GLN A 54 -16.19 11.71 -2.42
N ASP A 55 -17.17 12.21 -1.68
CA ASP A 55 -17.11 12.21 -0.23
C ASP A 55 -17.20 10.79 0.33
N LYS A 56 -17.94 9.89 -0.32
CA LYS A 56 -17.95 8.46 0.05
C LYS A 56 -16.60 7.80 -0.21
N VAL A 57 -15.92 8.13 -1.31
CA VAL A 57 -14.53 7.70 -1.56
C VAL A 57 -13.59 8.20 -0.46
N LYS A 58 -13.70 9.47 -0.03
CA LYS A 58 -12.92 10.01 1.10
C LYS A 58 -13.21 9.27 2.41
N ALA A 59 -14.46 8.97 2.70
CA ALA A 59 -14.87 8.23 3.89
C ALA A 59 -14.29 6.81 3.89
N LEU A 60 -14.45 6.07 2.79
CA LEU A 60 -13.92 4.72 2.64
C LEU A 60 -12.38 4.68 2.72
N LYS A 61 -11.71 5.67 2.13
CA LYS A 61 -10.26 5.87 2.27
C LYS A 61 -9.87 5.97 3.75
N LYS A 62 -10.57 6.81 4.51
CA LYS A 62 -10.31 7.05 5.93
C LYS A 62 -10.49 5.76 6.73
N ILE A 63 -11.65 5.11 6.58
CA ILE A 63 -12.00 3.85 7.24
C ILE A 63 -10.92 2.79 6.98
N GLY A 64 -10.51 2.61 5.71
CA GLY A 64 -9.47 1.64 5.37
C GLY A 64 -8.14 1.93 6.04
N HIS A 65 -7.73 3.21 6.08
CA HIS A 65 -6.48 3.61 6.72
C HIS A 65 -6.53 3.44 8.24
N GLU A 66 -7.68 3.70 8.87
CA GLU A 66 -7.91 3.38 10.29
C GLU A 66 -7.77 1.87 10.54
N ARG A 67 -8.29 1.01 9.65
CA ARG A 67 -8.09 -0.44 9.79
C ARG A 67 -6.62 -0.87 9.76
N LEU A 68 -5.76 -0.20 8.99
CA LEU A 68 -4.32 -0.49 8.98
C LEU A 68 -3.64 -0.06 10.27
N LEU A 69 -4.01 1.11 10.81
CA LEU A 69 -3.50 1.60 12.08
C LEU A 69 -3.95 0.72 13.25
N GLU A 70 -5.21 0.32 13.28
CA GLU A 70 -5.70 -0.66 14.27
C GLU A 70 -4.99 -2.01 14.15
N ALA A 71 -4.62 -2.41 12.92
CA ALA A 71 -3.88 -3.65 12.72
C ALA A 71 -2.45 -3.55 13.29
N GLN A 72 -1.87 -2.35 13.34
CA GLN A 72 -0.56 -2.14 13.96
C GLN A 72 -0.62 -2.24 15.49
N GLU A 73 -1.76 -1.89 16.08
CA GLU A 73 -1.99 -1.91 17.53
C GLU A 73 -2.66 -3.20 18.03
N ALA A 74 -3.12 -4.07 17.12
CA ALA A 74 -3.85 -5.28 17.46
C ALA A 74 -2.99 -6.31 18.21
N ALA A 75 -3.55 -6.86 19.29
CA ALA A 75 -2.86 -7.84 20.14
C ALA A 75 -2.78 -9.25 19.53
N SER A 76 -3.69 -9.58 18.60
CA SER A 76 -3.80 -10.92 18.02
C SER A 76 -3.66 -10.90 16.50
N GLY A 77 -3.03 -11.95 15.97
CA GLY A 77 -2.89 -12.16 14.53
C GLY A 77 -4.21 -12.32 13.77
N GLU A 78 -5.19 -12.97 14.40
CA GLU A 78 -6.52 -13.12 13.82
C GLU A 78 -7.17 -11.75 13.58
N THR A 79 -7.07 -10.86 14.58
CA THR A 79 -7.54 -9.47 14.51
C THR A 79 -6.84 -8.73 13.37
N VAL A 80 -5.50 -8.82 13.27
CA VAL A 80 -4.71 -8.23 12.17
C VAL A 80 -5.22 -8.70 10.81
N GLY A 81 -5.42 -10.01 10.63
CA GLY A 81 -5.90 -10.58 9.38
C GLY A 81 -7.29 -10.08 8.98
N LYS A 82 -8.19 -9.91 9.95
CA LYS A 82 -9.54 -9.38 9.72
C LYS A 82 -9.50 -7.90 9.32
N LEU A 83 -8.68 -7.09 10.00
CA LEU A 83 -8.51 -5.67 9.71
C LEU A 83 -7.90 -5.43 8.32
N ILE A 84 -6.92 -6.24 7.92
CA ILE A 84 -6.37 -6.22 6.56
C ILE A 84 -7.47 -6.53 5.52
N SER A 85 -8.35 -7.49 5.80
CA SER A 85 -9.48 -7.79 4.90
C SER A 85 -10.46 -6.63 4.80
N ASP A 86 -10.78 -5.99 5.92
CA ASP A 86 -11.69 -4.84 5.95
C ASP A 86 -11.08 -3.62 5.24
N PHE A 87 -9.76 -3.40 5.38
CA PHE A 87 -9.01 -2.46 4.54
C PHE A 87 -9.21 -2.77 3.05
N GLN A 88 -8.97 -4.01 2.61
CA GLN A 88 -9.12 -4.39 1.20
C GLN A 88 -10.55 -4.17 0.67
N LYS A 89 -11.58 -4.44 1.49
CA LYS A 89 -12.99 -4.21 1.12
C LYS A 89 -13.28 -2.73 0.93
N SER A 90 -12.86 -1.88 1.88
CA SER A 90 -13.07 -0.43 1.77
C SER A 90 -12.37 0.14 0.53
N ARG A 91 -11.19 -0.37 0.17
CA ARG A 91 -10.48 -0.01 -1.07
C ARG A 91 -11.22 -0.40 -2.32
N LYS A 92 -11.74 -1.62 -2.39
CA LYS A 92 -12.52 -2.08 -3.53
C LYS A 92 -13.76 -1.20 -3.75
N GLN A 93 -14.50 -0.92 -2.68
CA GLN A 93 -15.67 -0.04 -2.74
C GLN A 93 -15.30 1.38 -3.18
N ALA A 94 -14.18 1.91 -2.70
CA ALA A 94 -13.75 3.25 -3.06
C ALA A 94 -13.29 3.31 -4.54
N GLU A 95 -12.62 2.28 -5.04
CA GLU A 95 -12.25 2.16 -6.45
C GLU A 95 -13.47 2.09 -7.38
N GLU A 96 -14.48 1.31 -7.00
CA GLU A 96 -15.75 1.20 -7.72
C GLU A 96 -16.47 2.56 -7.79
N LEU A 97 -16.51 3.31 -6.68
CA LEU A 97 -17.14 4.63 -6.63
C LEU A 97 -16.35 5.72 -7.34
N ALA A 98 -15.03 5.64 -7.35
CA ALA A 98 -14.19 6.61 -8.06
C ALA A 98 -14.37 6.53 -9.58
N GLY A 99 -14.65 5.33 -10.12
CA GLY A 99 -14.89 5.12 -11.54
C GLY A 99 -13.72 5.60 -12.40
N ASP A 100 -13.99 6.56 -13.28
CA ASP A 100 -13.01 7.25 -14.15
C ASP A 100 -12.85 8.74 -13.77
N ASN A 101 -13.32 9.15 -12.59
CA ASN A 101 -13.16 10.51 -12.11
C ASN A 101 -11.71 10.76 -11.69
N VAL A 102 -11.06 11.76 -12.29
CA VAL A 102 -9.64 12.07 -12.04
C VAL A 102 -9.34 12.43 -10.58
N ASP A 103 -10.24 13.15 -9.91
CA ASP A 103 -10.04 13.58 -8.53
C ASP A 103 -10.16 12.37 -7.57
N GLY A 104 -11.15 11.51 -7.80
CA GLY A 104 -11.32 10.27 -7.05
C GLY A 104 -10.15 9.30 -7.25
N LEU A 105 -9.71 9.13 -8.49
CA LEU A 105 -8.56 8.28 -8.81
C LEU A 105 -7.25 8.82 -8.22
N ALA A 106 -7.01 10.13 -8.31
CA ALA A 106 -5.83 10.77 -7.74
C ALA A 106 -5.82 10.65 -6.21
N LEU A 107 -6.97 10.84 -5.56
CA LEU A 107 -7.14 10.69 -4.12
C LEU A 107 -6.85 9.25 -3.67
N LEU A 108 -7.37 8.27 -4.40
CA LEU A 108 -7.12 6.85 -4.13
C LEU A 108 -5.66 6.48 -4.32
N ALA A 109 -5.05 6.93 -5.42
CA ALA A 109 -3.65 6.63 -5.71
C ALA A 109 -2.74 7.21 -4.62
N ALA A 110 -2.99 8.45 -4.19
CA ALA A 110 -2.27 9.04 -3.06
C ALA A 110 -2.44 8.20 -1.78
N SER A 111 -3.66 7.80 -1.46
CA SER A 111 -3.88 7.02 -0.23
C SER A 111 -3.38 5.59 -0.28
N GLU A 112 -3.39 4.95 -1.45
CA GLU A 112 -2.82 3.62 -1.62
C GLU A 112 -1.30 3.68 -1.43
N SER A 113 -0.66 4.76 -1.90
CA SER A 113 0.76 5.01 -1.61
C SER A 113 1.05 5.26 -0.13
N ASP A 114 0.13 5.89 0.63
CA ASP A 114 0.24 6.00 2.10
C ASP A 114 0.12 4.65 2.79
N ALA A 115 -0.83 3.82 2.35
CA ALA A 115 -1.09 2.51 2.93
C ALA A 115 0.09 1.55 2.79
N LEU A 116 0.92 1.73 1.75
CA LEU A 116 2.10 0.91 1.55
C LEU A 116 3.11 0.99 2.70
N ASP A 117 3.32 2.16 3.31
CA ASP A 117 4.24 2.30 4.44
C ASP A 117 3.74 1.48 5.65
N GLN A 118 2.44 1.56 5.95
CA GLN A 118 1.82 0.82 7.04
C GLN A 118 1.78 -0.69 6.80
N LEU A 119 1.47 -1.11 5.58
CA LEU A 119 1.49 -2.52 5.20
C LEU A 119 2.91 -3.09 5.22
N THR A 120 3.91 -2.27 4.88
CA THR A 120 5.34 -2.63 5.01
C THR A 120 5.69 -2.85 6.47
N GLU A 121 5.34 -1.90 7.35
CA GLU A 121 5.59 -2.00 8.79
C GLU A 121 4.87 -3.20 9.43
N LEU A 122 3.61 -3.45 9.04
CA LEU A 122 2.86 -4.63 9.44
C LEU A 122 3.53 -5.93 8.98
N ALA A 123 4.09 -5.96 7.77
CA ALA A 123 4.83 -7.10 7.28
C ALA A 123 6.21 -7.28 7.97
N GLU A 124 6.75 -6.21 8.58
CA GLU A 124 7.98 -6.26 9.40
C GLU A 124 7.71 -6.74 10.84
N SER A 125 6.62 -6.28 11.47
CA SER A 125 6.34 -6.51 12.89
C SER A 125 5.49 -7.77 13.18
N ALA A 126 4.81 -8.31 12.18
CA ALA A 126 3.90 -9.43 12.33
C ALA A 126 4.59 -10.79 12.59
N SER A 127 3.96 -11.65 13.40
CA SER A 127 4.27 -13.09 13.48
C SER A 127 4.06 -13.80 12.13
N GLN A 128 4.72 -14.96 11.92
CA GLN A 128 4.82 -15.65 10.62
C GLN A 128 3.50 -15.78 9.82
N VAL A 129 2.38 -16.11 10.48
CA VAL A 129 1.07 -16.29 9.80
C VAL A 129 0.49 -14.97 9.29
N ASN A 130 0.72 -13.87 10.01
CA ASN A 130 0.18 -12.55 9.64
C ASN A 130 1.10 -11.82 8.66
N GLN A 131 2.38 -12.19 8.64
CA GLN A 131 3.34 -11.73 7.65
C GLN A 131 2.88 -12.07 6.22
N LYS A 132 2.35 -13.28 5.98
CA LYS A 132 1.81 -13.67 4.65
C LYS A 132 0.59 -12.86 4.23
N LYS A 133 -0.34 -12.55 5.16
CA LYS A 133 -1.50 -11.71 4.85
C LYS A 133 -1.11 -10.27 4.59
N ALA A 134 -0.23 -9.70 5.40
CA ALA A 134 0.30 -8.34 5.22
C ALA A 134 1.07 -8.22 3.89
N ALA A 135 1.92 -9.19 3.59
CA ALA A 135 2.59 -9.35 2.31
C ALA A 135 1.65 -9.38 1.11
N ASN A 136 0.63 -10.24 1.15
CA ASN A 136 -0.36 -10.35 0.06
C ASN A 136 -1.14 -9.04 -0.09
N ALA A 137 -1.46 -8.36 1.01
CA ALA A 137 -2.12 -7.07 0.99
C ALA A 137 -1.23 -5.99 0.39
N LEU A 138 0.07 -6.00 0.67
CA LEU A 138 1.07 -5.12 0.08
C LEU A 138 1.23 -5.37 -1.42
N ALA A 139 1.38 -6.63 -1.86
CA ALA A 139 1.43 -6.99 -3.28
C ALA A 139 0.16 -6.54 -4.02
N SER A 140 -1.01 -6.74 -3.37
CA SER A 140 -2.29 -6.27 -3.91
C SER A 140 -2.38 -4.74 -3.99
N ALA A 141 -1.80 -4.02 -3.03
CA ALA A 141 -1.76 -2.55 -3.03
C ALA A 141 -0.88 -2.00 -4.16
N ILE A 142 0.28 -2.61 -4.40
CA ILE A 142 1.15 -2.28 -5.54
C ILE A 142 0.42 -2.51 -6.86
N SER A 143 -0.30 -3.63 -6.99
CA SER A 143 -1.12 -3.93 -8.18
C SER A 143 -2.24 -2.90 -8.39
N ARG A 144 -2.95 -2.53 -7.33
CA ARG A 144 -3.99 -1.48 -7.39
C ARG A 144 -3.41 -0.12 -7.78
N LEU A 145 -2.28 0.29 -7.19
CA LEU A 145 -1.58 1.53 -7.58
C LEU A 145 -1.23 1.55 -9.07
N THR A 146 -0.74 0.42 -9.57
CA THR A 146 -0.40 0.26 -10.99
C THR A 146 -1.64 0.47 -11.87
N LYS A 147 -2.76 -0.16 -11.51
CA LYS A 147 -4.04 0.01 -12.22
C LYS A 147 -4.55 1.45 -12.16
N LEU A 148 -4.48 2.10 -11.00
CA LEU A 148 -4.89 3.50 -10.82
C LEU A 148 -4.05 4.45 -11.67
N ASN A 149 -2.72 4.28 -11.69
CA ASN A 149 -1.83 5.08 -12.54
C ASN A 149 -2.19 4.90 -14.03
N SER A 150 -2.41 3.67 -14.48
CA SER A 150 -2.83 3.40 -15.86
C SER A 150 -4.16 4.08 -16.24
N LYS A 151 -5.10 4.19 -15.30
CA LYS A 151 -6.37 4.92 -15.50
C LYS A 151 -6.12 6.43 -15.58
N LEU A 152 -5.33 6.97 -14.65
CA LEU A 152 -4.96 8.38 -14.62
C LEU A 152 -4.25 8.79 -15.92
N GLU A 153 -3.45 7.93 -16.52
CA GLU A 153 -2.82 8.20 -17.81
C GLU A 153 -3.79 8.22 -18.97
N LYS A 154 -4.73 7.28 -19.03
CA LYS A 154 -5.79 7.30 -20.05
C LYS A 154 -6.57 8.61 -19.98
N ILE A 155 -6.79 9.11 -18.77
CA ILE A 155 -7.40 10.43 -18.54
C ILE A 155 -6.43 11.54 -18.94
N ALA A 156 -5.13 11.44 -18.66
CA ALA A 156 -4.15 12.44 -19.09
C ALA A 156 -3.98 12.51 -20.62
N ALA A 157 -4.16 11.40 -21.33
CA ALA A 157 -4.07 11.36 -22.79
C ALA A 157 -5.30 11.99 -23.46
N LYS A 158 -6.49 11.87 -22.85
CA LYS A 158 -7.78 12.22 -23.47
C LYS A 158 -8.53 13.38 -22.80
N GLY A 159 -8.08 13.82 -21.62
CA GLY A 159 -8.79 14.79 -20.79
C GLY A 159 -8.49 16.25 -21.13
N SER A 160 -9.16 17.15 -20.41
CA SER A 160 -8.86 18.60 -20.45
C SER A 160 -7.49 18.89 -19.81
N ASP A 161 -6.85 20.02 -20.14
CA ASP A 161 -5.51 20.36 -19.63
C ASP A 161 -5.41 20.29 -18.10
N ASN A 162 -6.45 20.71 -17.38
CA ASN A 162 -6.51 20.57 -15.92
C ASN A 162 -6.53 19.10 -15.47
N ALA A 163 -7.29 18.24 -16.14
CA ALA A 163 -7.31 16.81 -15.85
C ALA A 163 -5.94 16.16 -16.15
N LYS A 164 -5.26 16.59 -17.23
CA LYS A 164 -3.90 16.13 -17.55
C LYS A 164 -2.90 16.50 -16.47
N ILE A 165 -2.92 17.76 -16.02
CA ILE A 165 -2.03 18.26 -14.97
C ILE A 165 -2.26 17.51 -13.66
N LYS A 166 -3.53 17.34 -13.23
CA LYS A 166 -3.88 16.62 -12.01
C LYS A 166 -3.43 15.15 -12.07
N ALA A 167 -3.73 14.46 -13.17
CA ALA A 167 -3.34 13.07 -13.38
C ALA A 167 -1.82 12.89 -13.38
N ALA A 168 -1.09 13.74 -14.13
CA ALA A 168 0.37 13.69 -14.17
C ALA A 168 1.00 13.96 -12.80
N LYS A 169 0.48 14.94 -12.05
CA LYS A 169 0.95 15.24 -10.68
C LYS A 169 0.72 14.06 -9.75
N ALA A 170 -0.47 13.46 -9.78
CA ALA A 170 -0.80 12.29 -8.98
C ALA A 170 0.10 11.10 -9.29
N VAL A 171 0.29 10.78 -10.57
CA VAL A 171 1.18 9.70 -11.02
C VAL A 171 2.62 9.95 -10.58
N SER A 172 3.16 11.16 -10.73
CA SER A 172 4.53 11.45 -10.29
C SER A 172 4.71 11.23 -8.78
N LYS A 173 3.76 11.70 -7.97
CA LYS A 173 3.82 11.60 -6.50
C LYS A 173 3.74 10.15 -6.02
N THR A 174 2.84 9.35 -6.60
CA THR A 174 2.70 7.93 -6.22
C THR A 174 3.92 7.13 -6.65
N THR A 175 4.48 7.47 -7.80
CA THR A 175 5.69 6.85 -8.35
C THR A 175 6.91 7.10 -7.47
N ASP A 176 7.13 8.34 -7.01
CA ASP A 176 8.22 8.66 -6.09
C ASP A 176 8.14 7.85 -4.79
N ARG A 177 6.94 7.68 -4.25
CA ARG A 177 6.72 6.91 -3.01
C ARG A 177 6.92 5.42 -3.22
N LEU A 178 6.42 4.87 -4.32
CA LEU A 178 6.67 3.48 -4.69
C LEU A 178 8.17 3.17 -4.71
N SER A 179 8.98 4.07 -5.28
CA SER A 179 10.44 3.89 -5.27
C SER A 179 11.05 3.81 -3.87
N HIS A 180 10.49 4.53 -2.89
CA HIS A 180 10.93 4.46 -1.51
C HIS A 180 10.54 3.13 -0.85
N ILE A 181 9.31 2.68 -1.09
CA ILE A 181 8.79 1.42 -0.54
C ILE A 181 9.50 0.22 -1.14
N GLU A 182 9.82 0.21 -2.44
CA GLU A 182 10.61 -0.86 -3.06
C GLU A 182 11.99 -1.02 -2.42
N ASN A 183 12.63 0.09 -2.04
CA ASN A 183 13.89 0.04 -1.29
C ASN A 183 13.71 -0.53 0.11
N LYS A 184 12.59 -0.25 0.80
CA LYS A 184 12.26 -0.87 2.09
C LYS A 184 12.00 -2.38 1.92
N LEU A 185 11.23 -2.77 0.91
CA LEU A 185 10.93 -4.17 0.59
C LEU A 185 12.20 -4.97 0.27
N ALA A 186 13.13 -4.40 -0.50
CA ALA A 186 14.41 -5.06 -0.77
C ALA A 186 15.19 -5.35 0.53
N LYS A 187 15.23 -4.38 1.46
CA LYS A 187 15.86 -4.55 2.78
C LYS A 187 15.12 -5.56 3.66
N MET A 188 13.78 -5.60 3.60
CA MET A 188 12.99 -6.59 4.32
C MET A 188 13.26 -8.01 3.83
N ILE A 189 13.29 -8.20 2.51
CA ILE A 189 13.61 -9.49 1.89
C ILE A 189 15.02 -9.93 2.27
N GLU A 190 15.99 -9.00 2.27
CA GLU A 190 17.33 -9.27 2.75
C GLU A 190 17.33 -9.70 4.24
N LYS A 191 16.64 -8.97 5.13
CA LYS A 191 16.51 -9.34 6.56
C LYS A 191 15.82 -10.69 6.75
N ALA A 192 14.71 -10.94 6.07
CA ALA A 192 13.97 -12.21 6.13
C ALA A 192 14.79 -13.40 5.60
N SER A 193 15.68 -13.19 4.63
CA SER A 193 16.62 -14.23 4.17
C SER A 193 17.69 -14.61 5.20
N ASN A 194 17.82 -13.86 6.31
CA ASN A 194 18.70 -14.17 7.44
C ASN A 194 18.02 -15.02 8.53
N THR A 195 16.72 -15.31 8.45
CA THR A 195 16.00 -16.09 9.47
C THR A 195 15.83 -17.55 9.05
N LYS A 196 15.39 -18.42 9.98
CA LYS A 196 15.15 -19.86 9.71
C LYS A 196 13.96 -20.14 8.77
N ASP A 197 13.23 -19.10 8.33
CA ASP A 197 11.98 -19.20 7.56
C ASP A 197 12.16 -18.84 6.07
N LYS A 198 13.16 -19.48 5.44
CA LYS A 198 13.54 -19.25 4.05
C LYS A 198 12.37 -19.38 3.04
N LYS A 199 11.43 -20.29 3.29
CA LYS A 199 10.27 -20.53 2.42
C LYS A 199 9.31 -19.34 2.35
N THR A 200 9.03 -18.69 3.47
CA THR A 200 8.14 -17.51 3.52
C THR A 200 8.81 -16.32 2.83
N ALA A 201 10.13 -16.16 3.01
CA ALA A 201 10.90 -15.14 2.30
C ALA A 201 10.93 -15.36 0.78
N GLU A 202 11.02 -16.62 0.33
CA GLU A 202 10.96 -16.99 -1.09
C GLU A 202 9.59 -16.71 -1.71
N GLU A 203 8.49 -17.18 -1.10
CA GLU A 203 7.11 -16.92 -1.56
C GLU A 203 6.78 -15.42 -1.60
N LEU A 204 7.25 -14.67 -0.60
CA LEU A 204 7.10 -13.22 -0.53
C LEU A 204 7.91 -12.50 -1.61
N SER A 205 9.18 -12.89 -1.76
CA SER A 205 10.07 -12.32 -2.77
C SER A 205 9.51 -12.57 -4.17
N GLU A 206 8.88 -13.71 -4.42
CA GLU A 206 8.22 -14.02 -5.68
C GLU A 206 6.99 -13.12 -5.93
N HIS A 207 6.08 -13.00 -4.96
CA HIS A 207 4.91 -12.12 -5.10
C HIS A 207 5.29 -10.64 -5.29
N VAL A 208 6.28 -10.15 -4.53
CA VAL A 208 6.77 -8.78 -4.66
C VAL A 208 7.43 -8.59 -6.03
N LYS A 209 8.28 -9.52 -6.47
CA LYS A 209 8.86 -9.46 -7.83
C LYS A 209 7.80 -9.41 -8.91
N GLU A 210 6.80 -10.29 -8.83
CA GLU A 210 5.75 -10.35 -9.85
C GLU A 210 4.97 -9.03 -9.89
N ALA A 211 4.55 -8.52 -8.73
CA ALA A 211 3.83 -7.25 -8.63
C ALA A 211 4.68 -6.06 -9.11
N THR A 212 5.93 -5.96 -8.68
CA THR A 212 6.86 -4.92 -9.10
C THR A 212 7.23 -5.03 -10.58
N GLY A 213 7.36 -6.25 -11.13
CA GLY A 213 7.61 -6.45 -12.55
C GLY A 213 6.46 -5.96 -13.43
N LYS A 214 5.22 -6.23 -13.01
CA LYS A 214 4.01 -5.66 -13.65
C LYS A 214 4.01 -4.13 -13.53
N HIS A 215 4.38 -3.59 -12.37
CA HIS A 215 4.48 -2.15 -12.16
C HIS A 215 5.50 -1.49 -13.10
N ILE A 216 6.72 -2.03 -13.20
CA ILE A 216 7.77 -1.54 -14.10
C ILE A 216 7.31 -1.58 -15.56
N THR A 217 6.61 -2.64 -15.96
CA THR A 217 6.06 -2.77 -17.31
C THR A 217 5.09 -1.64 -17.60
N VAL A 218 4.14 -1.39 -16.70
CA VAL A 218 3.22 -0.26 -16.84
C VAL A 218 3.99 1.05 -16.86
N LEU A 219 4.92 1.32 -15.94
CA LEU A 219 5.76 2.52 -15.91
C LEU A 219 6.45 2.80 -17.26
N LYS A 220 6.96 1.77 -17.93
CA LYS A 220 7.56 1.89 -19.27
C LYS A 220 6.53 2.29 -20.32
N ASP A 221 5.34 1.69 -20.30
CA ASP A 221 4.24 2.07 -21.19
C ASP A 221 3.77 3.52 -20.93
N VAL A 222 3.78 3.97 -19.67
CA VAL A 222 3.49 5.36 -19.29
C VAL A 222 4.51 6.30 -19.89
N LEU A 223 5.80 5.96 -19.73
CA LEU A 223 6.92 6.80 -20.15
C LEU A 223 6.84 7.14 -21.64
N VAL A 224 6.39 6.18 -22.48
CA VAL A 224 6.21 6.38 -23.92
C VAL A 224 5.19 7.48 -24.22
N ASN A 225 4.08 7.52 -23.47
CA ASN A 225 2.94 8.39 -23.73
C ASN A 225 2.92 9.66 -22.85
N ALA A 226 3.85 9.78 -21.91
CA ALA A 226 3.88 10.86 -20.94
C ALA A 226 4.31 12.20 -21.59
N PRO A 227 3.78 13.34 -21.09
CA PRO A 227 4.28 14.66 -21.48
C PRO A 227 5.76 14.80 -21.11
N GLU A 228 6.53 15.56 -21.89
CA GLU A 228 7.98 15.73 -21.69
C GLU A 228 8.35 16.12 -20.25
N GLN A 229 7.52 16.95 -19.62
CA GLN A 229 7.70 17.39 -18.23
C GLN A 229 7.69 16.23 -17.21
N ALA A 230 7.03 15.11 -17.53
CA ALA A 230 6.91 13.94 -16.66
C ALA A 230 7.88 12.80 -17.01
N LYS A 231 8.44 12.77 -18.23
CA LYS A 231 9.28 11.66 -18.70
C LYS A 231 10.51 11.42 -17.82
N LYS A 232 11.19 12.49 -17.39
CA LYS A 232 12.36 12.37 -16.49
C LYS A 232 12.00 11.72 -15.14
N GLY A 233 10.86 12.08 -14.56
CA GLY A 233 10.38 11.49 -13.30
C GLY A 233 10.08 10.00 -13.46
N LEU A 234 9.39 9.63 -14.54
CA LEU A 234 9.05 8.25 -14.86
C LEU A 234 10.30 7.40 -15.16
N GLN A 235 11.28 7.94 -15.88
CA GLN A 235 12.54 7.23 -16.13
C GLN A 235 13.29 6.94 -14.83
N ASN A 236 13.45 7.95 -13.97
CA ASN A 236 14.08 7.78 -12.65
C ASN A 236 13.37 6.72 -11.82
N ALA A 237 12.04 6.65 -11.92
CA ALA A 237 11.26 5.65 -11.23
C ALA A 237 11.49 4.24 -11.76
N ILE A 238 11.45 4.06 -13.09
CA ILE A 238 11.76 2.78 -13.74
C ILE A 238 13.15 2.29 -13.32
N ASP A 239 14.15 3.18 -13.29
CA ASP A 239 15.51 2.81 -12.92
C ASP A 239 15.60 2.35 -11.45
N ARG A 240 14.93 3.07 -10.54
CA ARG A 240 14.85 2.71 -9.12
C ARG A 240 14.08 1.41 -8.89
N SER A 241 12.92 1.25 -9.52
CA SER A 241 12.10 0.05 -9.42
C SER A 241 12.81 -1.16 -10.02
N SER A 242 13.48 -1.00 -11.15
CA SER A 242 14.29 -2.07 -11.77
C SER A 242 15.44 -2.50 -10.85
N LYS A 243 16.09 -1.55 -10.18
CA LYS A 243 17.12 -1.86 -9.19
C LYS A 243 16.56 -2.67 -8.01
N GLY A 244 15.41 -2.27 -7.46
CA GLY A 244 14.72 -3.00 -6.39
C GLY A 244 14.28 -4.41 -6.83
N HIS A 245 13.65 -4.50 -8.01
CA HIS A 245 13.18 -5.74 -8.63
C HIS A 245 14.29 -6.76 -8.86
N ASN A 246 15.49 -6.31 -9.25
CA ASN A 246 16.66 -7.18 -9.44
C ASN A 246 17.37 -7.53 -8.13
N THR A 247 17.31 -6.65 -7.13
CA THR A 247 17.98 -6.87 -5.84
C THR A 247 17.24 -7.88 -4.95
N ALA A 248 15.90 -7.84 -4.94
CA ALA A 248 15.08 -8.79 -4.18
C ALA A 248 15.34 -10.29 -4.50
N PRO A 249 15.49 -10.73 -5.77
CA PRO A 249 15.85 -12.11 -6.12
C PRO A 249 17.27 -12.46 -5.72
N ASP A 250 18.20 -11.54 -5.93
CA ASP A 250 19.62 -11.77 -5.66
C ASP A 250 19.89 -11.91 -4.16
N ALA A 251 19.17 -11.16 -3.32
CA ALA A 251 19.23 -11.31 -1.87
C ALA A 251 18.84 -12.73 -1.41
N VAL A 252 17.83 -13.32 -2.05
CA VAL A 252 17.38 -14.70 -1.78
C VAL A 252 18.37 -15.73 -2.35
N LYS A 253 18.88 -15.52 -3.58
CA LYS A 253 19.80 -16.45 -4.28
C LYS A 253 21.20 -16.51 -3.66
N ARG A 254 21.75 -15.40 -3.19
CA ARG A 254 23.11 -15.33 -2.58
C ARG A 254 23.24 -16.16 -1.29
N ARG A 255 22.16 -16.77 -0.81
CA ARG A 255 22.11 -17.63 0.39
C ARG A 255 21.40 -18.97 0.16
N GLY A 256 21.41 -19.47 -1.08
CA GLY A 256 21.39 -20.92 -1.35
C GLY A 256 22.48 -21.62 -0.52
N PRO A 257 22.34 -22.92 -0.17
CA PRO A 257 23.33 -23.60 0.66
C PRO A 257 24.71 -23.30 0.08
N LYS A 258 25.62 -22.75 0.89
CA LYS A 258 27.02 -22.68 0.51
C LYS A 258 27.38 -24.11 0.14
N ASN A 259 27.71 -24.35 -1.13
CA ASN A 259 28.40 -25.56 -1.51
C ASN A 259 29.64 -25.62 -0.62
N THR A 260 29.61 -26.49 0.37
CA THR A 260 30.78 -27.01 1.05
C THR A 260 31.47 -27.93 0.05
N GLU A 261 32.04 -27.34 -1.00
CA GLU A 261 32.93 -28.03 -1.92
C GLU A 261 34.19 -27.18 -2.02
N GLY A 262 35.27 -27.70 -1.42
CA GLY A 262 36.62 -27.24 -1.74
C GLY A 262 37.42 -26.52 -0.66
N THR A 263 37.30 -26.86 0.62
CA THR A 263 38.49 -26.84 1.48
C THR A 263 38.97 -28.27 1.64
N GLN A 264 39.60 -28.80 0.58
CA GLN A 264 40.45 -29.98 0.72
C GLN A 264 41.67 -29.57 1.53
N ASP A 265 41.58 -29.86 2.82
CA ASP A 265 42.61 -30.48 3.64
C ASP A 265 43.97 -30.69 2.92
N SER A 266 44.89 -29.74 3.12
CA SER A 266 46.29 -29.86 2.74
C SER A 266 47.08 -30.66 3.77
N SER A 267 46.60 -31.85 4.14
CA SER A 267 47.18 -32.71 5.18
C SER A 267 47.37 -34.16 4.75
N SER A 268 47.78 -34.46 3.51
CA SER A 268 48.36 -35.79 3.23
C SER A 268 49.09 -35.86 1.90
N LYS A 269 50.40 -35.60 1.91
CA LYS A 269 51.34 -36.34 1.07
C LYS A 269 52.55 -36.74 1.91
N LYS A 270 52.34 -37.84 2.65
CA LYS A 270 53.43 -38.68 3.16
C LYS A 270 54.02 -39.43 1.97
N ASN A 271 55.30 -39.16 1.70
CA ASN A 271 56.38 -40.14 1.52
C ASN A 271 56.05 -41.54 0.94
N LYS A 272 56.77 -41.88 -0.15
CA LYS A 272 57.15 -43.18 -0.75
C LYS A 272 56.99 -43.06 -2.28
N ASN A 273 57.92 -43.39 -3.17
CA ASN A 273 59.21 -44.06 -3.15
C ASN A 273 59.83 -43.81 -4.55
N LYS A 274 61.13 -43.52 -4.64
CA LYS A 274 62.16 -44.25 -5.41
C LYS A 274 63.35 -43.33 -5.70
#